data_AF-A0A645HDX0-F1
#
_entry.id   AF-A0A645HDX0-F1
#
_cell.length_a   1.000
_cell.length_b   1.000
_cell.length_c   1.000
_cell.angle_alpha   90.00
_cell.angle_beta   90.00
_cell.angle_gamma   90.00
#
_symmetry.space_group_name_H-M   'P 1'
#
loop_
_entity.id
_entity.type
_entity.pdbx_description
1 polymer ?
#
loop_
_entity_poly.entity_id
_entity_poly.type
_entity_poly.pdbx_seq_one_letter_code
_entity_poly.pdbx_strand_id
1 'polypeptide(L)'
;MNIWGFTPDLFSRNEELFKEFLLTNQENLTAEYYIPYVVNQIVKSGNATCKVLNTKDQWFGVTFKEDREYVVTRLASLSSEGVYPSPLFKKL
;
A
#
# COMPACT_ATOMS: atom_id res chain seq x y z
N MET A 1 1.12 -2.04 -5.13
CA MET A 1 0.15 -2.66 -4.21
C MET A 1 0.59 -2.50 -2.77
N ASN A 2 0.20 -1.40 -2.13
CA ASN A 2 0.72 -0.97 -0.83
C ASN A 2 -0.28 -1.28 0.31
N ILE A 3 -0.64 -2.55 0.46
CA ILE A 3 -1.52 -3.02 1.54
C ILE A 3 -0.66 -3.82 2.52
N TRP A 4 -0.59 -3.36 3.75
CA TRP A 4 0.22 -3.95 4.79
C TRP A 4 -0.59 -4.15 6.07
N GLY A 5 -0.31 -5.23 6.79
CA GLY A 5 -0.77 -5.44 8.15
C GLY A 5 0.40 -5.30 9.11
N PHE A 6 0.28 -4.42 10.09
CA PHE A 6 1.32 -4.14 11.08
C PHE A 6 0.76 -4.14 12.50
N THR A 7 1.63 -4.43 13.45
CA THR A 7 1.40 -4.22 14.88
C THR A 7 2.00 -2.88 15.32
N PRO A 8 1.53 -2.27 16.43
CA PRO A 8 1.97 -0.93 16.84
C PRO A 8 3.47 -0.78 17.13
N ASP A 9 4.18 -1.86 17.47
CA ASP A 9 5.63 -1.86 17.71
C ASP A 9 6.47 -1.41 16.50
N LEU A 10 5.90 -1.48 15.28
CA LEU A 10 6.52 -0.93 14.08
C LEU A 10 6.88 0.56 14.26
N PHE A 11 6.02 1.34 14.93
CA PHE A 11 6.20 2.78 15.04
C PHE A 11 7.48 3.15 15.79
N SER A 12 7.82 2.43 16.85
CA SER A 12 9.05 2.68 17.62
C SER A 12 10.30 2.51 16.75
N ARG A 13 10.35 1.42 15.97
CA ARG A 13 11.50 1.16 15.11
C ARG A 13 11.54 2.08 13.89
N ASN A 14 10.37 2.41 13.34
CA ASN A 14 10.23 3.37 12.27
C ASN A 14 10.73 4.77 12.69
N GLU A 15 10.47 5.19 13.93
CA GLU A 15 10.93 6.48 14.43
C GLU A 15 12.47 6.59 14.43
N GLU A 16 13.17 5.54 14.88
CA GLU A 16 14.64 5.48 14.86
C GLU A 16 15.18 5.58 13.42
N LEU A 17 14.64 4.76 12.51
CA LEU A 17 15.04 4.74 11.11
C LEU A 17 14.72 6.07 10.40
N PHE A 18 13.64 6.75 10.80
CA PHE A 18 13.26 8.04 10.23
C PHE A 18 14.23 9.14 10.67
N LYS A 19 14.66 9.16 11.94
CA LYS A 19 15.70 10.08 12.42
C LYS A 19 17.01 9.90 11.65
N GLU A 20 17.44 8.65 11.45
CA GLU A 20 18.63 8.33 10.66
C GLU A 20 18.51 8.79 9.21
N PHE A 21 17.35 8.55 8.59
CA PHE A 21 17.07 8.99 7.23
C PHE A 21 17.18 10.52 7.09
N LEU A 22 16.59 11.27 8.01
CA LEU A 22 16.65 12.74 8.00
C LEU A 22 18.08 13.24 8.12
N LEU A 23 18.87 12.67 9.05
CA LEU A 23 20.27 13.05 9.24
C LEU A 23 21.13 12.78 7.99
N THR A 24 20.84 11.70 7.28
CA THR A 24 21.60 11.27 6.10
C THR A 24 21.20 12.04 4.83
N ASN A 25 19.99 12.60 4.78
CA ASN A 25 19.43 13.23 3.58
C ASN A 25 19.16 14.74 3.72
N GLN A 26 19.80 15.42 4.68
CA GLN A 26 19.52 16.84 5.00
C GLN A 26 19.57 17.78 3.79
N GLU A 27 20.51 17.53 2.86
CA GLU A 27 20.71 18.37 1.67
C GLU A 27 19.92 17.87 0.44
N ASN A 28 19.27 16.71 0.53
CA ASN A 28 18.54 16.11 -0.57
C ASN A 28 17.05 16.43 -0.48
N LEU A 29 16.64 17.50 -1.17
CA LEU A 29 15.26 17.99 -1.20
C LEU A 29 14.25 17.04 -1.86
N THR A 30 14.72 16.04 -2.62
CA THR A 30 13.86 15.04 -3.27
C THR A 30 13.97 13.67 -2.61
N ALA A 31 14.55 13.59 -1.41
CA ALA A 31 14.63 12.33 -0.68
C ALA A 31 13.23 11.87 -0.25
N GLU A 32 12.92 10.60 -0.51
CA GLU A 32 11.64 9.99 -0.15
C GLU A 32 11.83 8.85 0.85
N TYR A 33 10.94 8.78 1.84
CA TYR A 33 10.95 7.76 2.87
C TYR A 33 9.79 6.79 2.69
N TYR A 34 10.07 5.61 2.13
CA TYR A 34 9.03 4.65 1.75
C TYR A 34 8.83 3.54 2.79
N ILE A 35 7.60 3.06 2.94
CA ILE A 35 7.26 1.91 3.79
C ILE A 35 8.09 0.65 3.46
N PRO A 36 8.31 0.25 2.18
CA PRO A 36 9.12 -0.92 1.87
C PRO A 36 10.57 -0.83 2.36
N TYR A 37 11.14 0.38 2.46
CA TYR A 37 12.46 0.57 3.03
C TYR A 37 12.47 0.17 4.51
N VAL A 38 11.52 0.67 5.29
CA VAL A 38 11.36 0.36 6.71
C VAL A 38 11.19 -1.14 6.93
N VAL A 39 10.25 -1.75 6.22
CA VAL A 39 10.00 -3.20 6.32
C VAL A 39 11.26 -4.00 6.00
N ASN A 40 11.98 -3.64 4.93
CA ASN A 40 13.22 -4.33 4.54
C ASN A 40 14.31 -4.19 5.61
N GLN A 41 14.48 -3.03 6.24
CA GLN A 41 15.48 -2.83 7.28
C GLN A 41 15.19 -3.71 8.51
N ILE A 42 13.94 -3.74 8.96
CA ILE A 42 13.53 -4.48 10.17
C ILE A 42 13.60 -5.99 9.93
N VAL A 43 13.27 -6.45 8.72
CA VAL A 43 13.43 -7.86 8.35
C VAL A 43 14.91 -8.25 8.27
N LYS A 44 15.75 -7.42 7.64
CA LYS A 44 17.20 -7.69 7.53
C LYS A 44 17.93 -7.66 8.88
N SER A 45 17.50 -6.82 9.80
CA SER A 45 18.09 -6.76 11.14
C SER A 45 17.68 -7.94 12.04
N GLY A 46 16.78 -8.81 11.57
CA GLY A 46 16.27 -9.96 12.33
C GLY A 46 15.26 -9.58 13.41
N ASN A 47 14.80 -8.33 13.43
CA ASN A 47 13.87 -7.83 14.44
C ASN A 47 12.40 -8.13 14.10
N ALA A 48 12.08 -8.49 12.86
CA ALA A 48 10.75 -8.90 12.46
C ALA A 48 10.76 -9.91 11.31
N THR A 49 9.62 -10.57 11.12
CA THR A 49 9.35 -11.43 9.96
C THR A 49 8.19 -10.86 9.15
N CYS A 50 8.30 -10.87 7.82
CA CYS A 50 7.22 -10.45 6.92
C CYS A 50 6.57 -11.69 6.28
N LYS A 51 5.32 -11.98 6.65
CA LYS A 51 4.53 -13.05 6.02
C LYS A 51 3.79 -12.49 4.80
N VAL A 52 4.04 -13.07 3.63
CA VAL A 52 3.28 -12.76 2.41
C VAL A 52 1.98 -13.55 2.39
N LEU A 53 0.84 -12.85 2.28
CA LEU A 53 -0.48 -13.46 2.19
C LEU A 53 -0.94 -13.47 0.73
N ASN A 54 -1.18 -14.67 0.20
CA ASN A 54 -1.67 -14.85 -1.16
C ASN A 54 -3.19 -14.68 -1.20
N THR A 55 -3.69 -13.86 -2.12
CA THR A 55 -5.12 -13.74 -2.44
C THR A 55 -5.40 -14.23 -3.86
N LYS A 56 -6.64 -14.69 -4.09
CA LYS A 56 -7.16 -14.97 -5.45
C LYS A 56 -7.66 -13.71 -6.14
N ASP A 57 -7.82 -12.61 -5.40
CA ASP A 57 -8.28 -11.34 -5.92
C ASP A 57 -7.24 -10.74 -6.86
N GLN A 58 -7.72 -10.14 -7.94
CA GLN A 58 -6.89 -9.43 -8.89
C GLN A 58 -7.04 -7.93 -8.66
N TRP A 59 -5.90 -7.28 -8.43
CA TRP A 59 -5.90 -5.82 -8.36
C TRP A 59 -6.04 -5.20 -9.74
N PHE A 60 -6.81 -4.12 -9.81
CA PHE A 60 -6.90 -3.23 -10.94
C PHE A 60 -6.97 -1.80 -10.45
N GLY A 61 -6.44 -0.88 -11.24
CA GLY A 61 -6.36 0.54 -10.91
C GLY A 61 -5.99 1.35 -12.15
N VAL A 62 -6.06 2.67 -12.04
CA VAL A 62 -5.71 3.58 -13.12
C VAL A 62 -4.30 4.11 -12.85
N THR A 63 -3.32 3.67 -13.64
CA THR A 63 -1.95 4.21 -13.60
C THR A 63 -1.76 5.24 -14.71
N PHE A 64 -2.27 4.93 -15.89
CA PHE A 64 -2.35 5.84 -17.03
C PHE A 64 -3.80 6.09 -17.43
N LYS A 65 -4.05 7.10 -18.25
CA LYS A 65 -5.40 7.51 -18.65
C LYS A 65 -6.14 6.40 -19.38
N GLU A 66 -5.40 5.60 -20.14
CA GLU A 66 -5.87 4.49 -20.97
C GLU A 66 -6.44 3.33 -20.12
N ASP A 67 -5.98 3.16 -18.87
CA ASP A 67 -6.46 2.12 -17.95
C ASP A 67 -7.92 2.36 -17.51
N ARG A 68 -8.43 3.58 -17.68
CA ARG A 68 -9.76 3.98 -17.19
C ARG A 68 -10.87 3.11 -17.76
N GLU A 69 -10.85 2.83 -19.06
CA GLU A 69 -11.92 2.06 -19.72
C GLU A 69 -11.99 0.64 -19.15
N TYR A 70 -10.84 0.02 -18.93
CA TYR A 70 -10.73 -1.28 -18.29
C TYR A 70 -11.29 -1.27 -16.85
N VAL A 71 -10.90 -0.30 -16.03
CA VAL A 71 -11.35 -0.21 -14.63
C VAL A 71 -12.87 0.01 -14.54
N VAL A 72 -13.44 0.89 -15.37
CA VAL A 72 -14.89 1.14 -15.39
C VAL A 72 -15.65 -0.13 -15.80
N THR A 73 -15.17 -0.81 -16.85
CA THR A 73 -15.77 -2.07 -17.32
C THR A 73 -15.73 -3.14 -16.24
N ARG A 74 -14.60 -3.26 -15.52
CA ARG A 74 -14.44 -4.24 -14.45
C ARG A 74 -15.39 -3.98 -13.28
N LEU A 75 -15.52 -2.73 -12.84
CA LEU A 75 -16.47 -2.33 -11.78
C LEU A 75 -17.93 -2.60 -12.18
N ALA A 76 -18.29 -2.32 -13.43
CA ALA A 76 -19.62 -2.60 -13.97
C ALA A 76 -19.92 -4.11 -13.98
N SER A 77 -18.97 -4.94 -14.43
CA SER A 77 -19.11 -6.41 -14.41
C SER A 77 -19.33 -6.93 -12.99
N LEU A 78 -18.49 -6.51 -12.02
CA LEU A 78 -18.62 -6.92 -10.62
C LEU A 78 -19.98 -6.55 -10.01
N SER A 79 -20.54 -5.41 -10.40
CA SER A 79 -21.88 -5.01 -9.97
C SER A 79 -22.97 -5.86 -10.64
N SER A 80 -22.85 -6.11 -11.94
CA SER A 80 -23.82 -6.94 -12.70
C SER A 80 -23.83 -8.41 -12.28
N GLU A 81 -22.68 -8.92 -11.84
CA GLU A 81 -22.51 -10.27 -11.28
C GLU A 81 -23.02 -10.36 -9.82
N GLY A 82 -23.47 -9.25 -9.24
CA GLY A 82 -24.01 -9.20 -7.88
C GLY A 82 -22.95 -9.25 -6.77
N VAL A 83 -21.66 -9.12 -7.11
CA VAL A 83 -20.56 -9.08 -6.12
C VAL A 83 -20.67 -7.83 -5.25
N TYR A 84 -21.11 -6.71 -5.83
CA TYR A 84 -21.34 -5.46 -5.12
C TYR A 84 -22.71 -4.86 -5.47
N PRO A 85 -23.41 -4.23 -4.52
CA PRO A 85 -24.64 -3.49 -4.79
C PRO A 85 -24.35 -2.18 -5.53
N SER A 86 -25.32 -1.74 -6.34
CA SER A 86 -25.32 -0.42 -6.98
C SER A 86 -26.58 0.35 -6.58
N PRO A 87 -26.47 1.50 -5.86
CA PRO A 87 -25.23 2.12 -5.40
C PRO A 87 -24.65 1.46 -4.13
N LEU A 88 -23.32 1.51 -3.97
CA LEU A 88 -22.63 1.04 -2.75
C LEU A 88 -23.05 1.80 -1.49
N PHE A 89 -23.28 3.10 -1.63
CA PHE A 89 -23.67 3.99 -0.54
C PHE A 89 -24.97 4.71 -0.91
N LYS A 90 -25.88 4.86 0.05
CA LYS A 90 -27.04 5.73 -0.11
C LYS A 90 -26.57 7.18 -0.06
N LYS A 91 -27.12 8.03 -0.93
CA LYS A 91 -26.99 9.48 -0.72
C LYS A 91 -27.71 9.82 0.60
N LEU A 92 -27.00 10.52 1.49
CA LEU A 92 -27.59 11.18 2.65
C LEU A 92 -28.54 12.29 2.20
#